data_AF-A0A1I4EME7-F1
#
_entry.id   AF-A0A1I4EME7-F1
#
_cell.length_a   1.000
_cell.length_b   1.000
_cell.length_c   1.000
_cell.angle_alpha   90.00
_cell.angle_beta   90.00
_cell.angle_gamma   90.00
#
_symmetry.space_group_name_H-M   'P 1'
#
loop_
_entity.id
_entity.type
_entity.pdbx_description
1 polymer ?
#
loop_
_entity_poly.entity_id
_entity_poly.type
_entity_poly.pdbx_seq_one_letter_code
_entity_poly.pdbx_strand_id
1 'polypeptide(L)'
;MIRSRWIPGPEPRGDGPVVVSRTDFRVHRIVDLPRACLAGWRLSGLWPELAGAIGVWLWADLPRRRIGSVSVWRAESDLRAFVRHPLHVEIMRAYRDRGTLTSATWDSPAAAGRR
;
A
#
# COMPACT_ATOMS: atom_id res chain seq x y z
N MET A 1 -4.46 -16.80 -2.28
CA MET A 1 -4.16 -15.36 -2.14
C MET A 1 -4.85 -14.64 -3.28
N ILE A 2 -5.65 -13.62 -2.98
CA ILE A 2 -6.37 -12.80 -3.96
C ILE A 2 -5.70 -11.45 -4.03
N ARG A 3 -5.75 -10.81 -5.20
CA ARG A 3 -5.11 -9.54 -5.44
C ARG A 3 -5.94 -8.63 -6.33
N SER A 4 -5.96 -7.33 -6.03
CA SER A 4 -6.53 -6.33 -6.93
C SER A 4 -5.74 -6.24 -8.23
N ARG A 5 -6.34 -5.61 -9.25
CA ARG A 5 -5.57 -5.07 -10.37
C ARG A 5 -4.62 -3.96 -9.88
N TRP A 6 -3.65 -3.60 -10.71
CA TRP A 6 -2.83 -2.42 -10.49
C TRP A 6 -3.71 -1.17 -10.54
N ILE A 7 -3.55 -0.29 -9.57
CA ILE A 7 -4.23 1.00 -9.47
C ILE A 7 -3.13 2.05 -9.72
N PRO A 8 -3.17 2.75 -10.86
CA PRO A 8 -2.15 3.75 -11.18
C PRO A 8 -2.29 4.97 -10.26
N GLY A 9 -1.15 5.56 -9.90
CA GLY A 9 -1.10 6.93 -9.41
C GLY A 9 -0.87 7.92 -10.55
N PRO A 10 -0.75 9.23 -10.23
CA PRO A 10 -0.57 10.27 -11.24
C PRO A 10 0.84 10.25 -11.88
N GLU A 11 1.84 9.68 -11.20
CA GLU A 11 3.20 9.62 -11.74
C GLU A 11 3.39 8.39 -12.66
N PRO A 12 3.96 8.56 -13.86
CA PRO A 12 4.33 7.41 -14.68
C PRO A 12 5.49 6.63 -14.02
N ARG A 13 5.57 5.32 -14.30
CA ARG A 13 6.78 4.54 -14.03
C ARG A 13 7.86 4.97 -15.05
N GLY A 14 8.57 6.06 -14.77
CA GLY A 14 9.74 6.49 -15.55
C GLY A 14 10.94 5.55 -15.37
N ASP A 15 12.08 5.86 -15.96
CA ASP A 15 13.29 5.02 -15.90
C ASP A 15 14.10 5.20 -14.61
N GLY A 16 13.78 6.20 -13.79
CA GLY A 16 14.49 6.51 -12.55
C GLY A 16 14.30 5.46 -11.43
N PRO A 17 15.08 5.59 -10.33
CA PRO A 17 14.86 4.81 -9.12
C PRO A 17 13.48 5.11 -8.53
N VAL A 18 12.93 4.16 -7.80
CA VAL A 18 11.61 4.26 -7.14
C VAL A 18 11.68 3.69 -5.74
N VAL A 19 10.82 4.17 -4.85
CA VAL A 19 10.65 3.60 -3.52
C VAL A 19 9.50 2.61 -3.56
N VAL A 20 9.76 1.38 -3.13
CA VAL A 20 8.75 0.33 -3.01
C VAL A 20 8.44 0.11 -1.53
N SER A 21 7.16 0.12 -1.18
CA SER A 21 6.71 -0.17 0.18
C SER A 21 5.71 -1.32 0.18
N ARG A 22 6.04 -2.38 0.91
CA ARG A 22 5.16 -3.52 1.17
C ARG A 22 4.57 -3.39 2.56
N THR A 23 3.25 -3.53 2.62
CA THR A 23 2.47 -3.59 3.86
C THR A 23 1.91 -4.99 4.01
N ASP A 24 1.95 -5.54 5.22
CA ASP A 24 1.40 -6.83 5.58
C ASP A 24 0.76 -6.74 6.97
N PHE A 25 -0.57 -6.76 6.99
CA PHE A 25 -1.38 -6.64 8.18
C PHE A 25 -2.10 -7.95 8.45
N ARG A 26 -1.81 -8.57 9.60
CA ARG A 26 -2.50 -9.76 10.08
C ARG A 26 -3.52 -9.38 11.13
N VAL A 27 -4.82 -9.56 10.85
CA VAL A 27 -5.86 -9.33 11.86
C VAL A 27 -5.81 -10.42 12.93
N HIS A 28 -6.08 -10.04 14.18
CA HIS A 28 -6.17 -10.99 15.30
C HIS A 28 -7.43 -11.84 15.22
N ARG A 29 -8.56 -11.25 14.80
CA ARG A 29 -9.85 -11.94 14.66
C ARG A 29 -10.32 -11.93 13.21
N ILE A 30 -10.80 -13.08 12.72
CA ILE A 30 -11.26 -13.22 11.32
C ILE A 30 -12.41 -12.26 10.99
N VAL A 31 -13.25 -11.92 11.97
CA VAL A 31 -14.39 -11.02 11.80
C VAL A 31 -14.00 -9.57 11.49
N ASP A 32 -12.75 -9.17 11.77
CA ASP A 32 -12.22 -7.85 11.42
C ASP A 32 -11.75 -7.78 9.97
N LEU A 33 -11.51 -8.94 9.32
CA LEU A 33 -10.96 -9.03 7.98
C LEU A 33 -11.82 -8.33 6.91
N PRO A 34 -13.16 -8.50 6.85
CA PRO A 34 -13.97 -7.85 5.82
C PRO A 34 -13.91 -6.32 5.91
N ARG A 35 -13.98 -5.77 7.13
CA ARG A 35 -13.86 -4.32 7.36
C ARG A 35 -12.46 -3.81 7.01
N ALA A 36 -11.42 -4.58 7.34
CA ALA A 36 -10.05 -4.23 7.04
C ALA A 36 -9.79 -4.21 5.51
N CYS A 37 -10.34 -5.18 4.77
CA CYS A 37 -10.35 -5.17 3.32
C CYS A 37 -11.03 -3.91 2.78
N LEU A 38 -12.24 -3.60 3.26
CA LEU A 38 -12.99 -2.42 2.80
C LEU A 38 -12.22 -1.11 3.08
N ALA A 39 -11.58 -0.99 4.24
CA ALA A 39 -10.74 0.15 4.57
C ALA A 39 -9.55 0.28 3.60
N GLY A 40 -8.88 -0.82 3.28
CA GLY A 40 -7.79 -0.85 2.30
C GLY A 40 -8.26 -0.43 0.89
N TRP A 41 -9.42 -0.92 0.45
CA TRP A 41 -10.01 -0.53 -0.83
C TRP A 41 -10.38 0.96 -0.87
N ARG A 42 -11.01 1.49 0.20
CA ARG A 42 -11.31 2.93 0.31
C ARG A 42 -10.05 3.78 0.27
N LEU A 43 -9.00 3.37 0.99
CA LEU A 43 -7.72 4.07 0.98
C LEU A 43 -7.05 4.04 -0.40
N SER A 44 -7.19 2.94 -1.14
CA SER A 44 -6.68 2.84 -2.52
C SER A 44 -7.42 3.74 -3.51
N GLY A 45 -8.62 4.22 -3.17
CA GLY A 45 -9.34 5.21 -3.98
C GLY A 45 -8.61 6.56 -4.08
N LEU A 46 -7.72 6.87 -3.14
CA LEU A 46 -6.90 8.09 -3.17
C LEU A 46 -5.77 8.04 -4.21
N TRP A 47 -5.38 6.85 -4.66
CA TRP A 47 -4.13 6.67 -5.40
C TRP A 47 -3.97 7.56 -6.64
N PRO A 48 -5.01 7.78 -7.47
CA PRO A 48 -4.91 8.66 -8.63
C PRO A 48 -4.56 10.12 -8.31
N GLU A 49 -4.75 10.57 -7.07
CA GLU A 49 -4.56 11.96 -6.64
C GLU A 49 -3.30 12.14 -5.76
N LEU A 50 -2.66 11.05 -5.33
CA LEU A 50 -1.50 11.11 -4.46
C LEU A 50 -0.25 11.51 -5.25
N ALA A 51 0.19 12.76 -5.06
CA ALA A 51 1.44 13.25 -5.63
C ALA A 51 2.61 12.30 -5.33
N GLY A 52 3.43 11.99 -6.34
CA GLY A 52 4.54 11.07 -6.20
C GLY A 52 4.16 9.58 -6.23
N ALA A 53 2.87 9.22 -6.23
CA ALA A 53 2.45 7.83 -6.34
C ALA A 53 2.54 7.34 -7.79
N ILE A 54 3.24 6.23 -8.00
CA ILE A 54 3.31 5.53 -9.30
C ILE A 54 2.17 4.50 -9.39
N GLY A 55 1.89 3.83 -8.29
CA GLY A 55 0.70 2.99 -8.17
C GLY A 55 0.75 2.00 -7.03
N VAL A 56 -0.31 1.20 -6.93
CA VAL A 56 -0.50 0.21 -5.88
C VAL A 56 -1.26 -1.00 -6.39
N TRP A 57 -1.04 -2.11 -5.73
CA TRP A 57 -1.91 -3.28 -5.78
C TRP A 57 -2.20 -3.71 -4.33
N LEU A 58 -3.40 -4.23 -4.08
CA LEU A 58 -3.82 -4.75 -2.78
C LEU A 58 -3.85 -6.27 -2.83
N TRP A 59 -3.57 -6.93 -1.73
CA TRP A 59 -3.67 -8.39 -1.62
C TRP A 59 -4.35 -8.83 -0.32
N ALA A 60 -4.93 -10.03 -0.36
CA ALA A 60 -5.55 -10.67 0.79
C ALA A 60 -5.30 -12.19 0.79
N ASP A 61 -5.04 -12.73 1.96
CA ASP A 61 -4.94 -14.16 2.27
C ASP A 61 -5.89 -14.46 3.44
N LEU A 62 -7.13 -14.86 3.10
CA LEU A 62 -8.17 -15.11 4.11
C LEU A 62 -7.80 -16.24 5.08
N PRO A 63 -7.31 -17.42 4.63
CA PRO A 63 -6.87 -18.49 5.54
C PRO A 63 -5.82 -18.01 6.56
N ARG A 64 -4.91 -17.13 6.15
CA ARG A 64 -3.88 -16.58 7.04
C ARG A 64 -4.30 -15.33 7.79
N ARG A 65 -5.51 -14.79 7.53
CA ARG A 65 -6.02 -13.54 8.08
C ARG A 65 -5.13 -12.34 7.76
N ARG A 66 -4.51 -12.32 6.57
CA ARG A 66 -3.57 -11.28 6.17
C ARG A 66 -4.13 -10.45 5.03
N ILE A 67 -3.88 -9.16 5.07
CA ILE A 67 -4.12 -8.22 3.96
C ILE A 67 -2.95 -7.28 3.85
N GLY A 68 -2.83 -6.62 2.72
CA GLY A 68 -1.80 -5.60 2.57
C GLY A 68 -1.75 -5.03 1.19
N SER A 69 -0.62 -4.39 0.91
CA SER A 69 -0.37 -3.74 -0.37
C SER A 69 1.10 -3.84 -0.74
N VAL A 70 1.39 -3.63 -2.02
CA VAL A 70 2.69 -3.07 -2.42
C VAL A 70 2.41 -1.78 -3.16
N SER A 71 3.06 -0.73 -2.73
CA SER A 71 2.98 0.59 -3.33
C SER A 71 4.32 0.98 -3.89
N VAL A 72 4.28 1.76 -4.97
CA VAL A 72 5.46 2.28 -5.63
C VAL A 72 5.33 3.80 -5.68
N TRP A 73 6.40 4.46 -5.29
CA TRP A 73 6.51 5.90 -5.13
C TRP A 73 7.72 6.42 -5.88
N ARG A 74 7.65 7.66 -6.34
CA ARG A 74 8.76 8.36 -6.98
C ARG A 74 9.88 8.64 -5.98
N ALA A 75 9.54 9.05 -4.76
CA ALA A 75 10.49 9.29 -3.68
C ALA A 75 9.95 8.86 -2.31
N GLU A 76 10.86 8.72 -1.34
CA GLU A 76 10.51 8.35 0.03
C GLU A 76 9.69 9.46 0.73
N SER A 77 9.88 10.73 0.35
CA SER A 77 9.06 11.85 0.80
C SER A 77 7.59 11.66 0.49
N ASP A 78 7.28 11.08 -0.67
CA ASP A 78 5.91 10.92 -1.16
C ASP A 78 5.19 9.81 -0.38
N LEU A 79 5.90 8.70 -0.12
CA LEU A 79 5.46 7.66 0.80
C LEU A 79 5.19 8.24 2.20
N ARG A 80 6.11 9.05 2.73
CA ARG A 80 5.95 9.70 4.04
C ARG A 80 4.75 10.65 4.07
N ALA A 81 4.47 11.36 2.98
CA ALA A 81 3.28 12.21 2.86
C ALA A 81 2.00 11.37 2.92
N PHE A 82 1.96 10.23 2.23
CA PHE A 82 0.83 9.30 2.30
C PHE A 82 0.61 8.70 3.69
N VAL A 83 1.68 8.30 4.40
CA VAL A 83 1.57 7.78 5.78
C VAL A 83 0.97 8.83 6.72
N ARG A 84 1.16 10.12 6.43
CA ARG A 84 0.58 11.24 7.18
C ARG A 84 -0.83 11.64 6.71
N HIS A 85 -1.33 11.06 5.62
CA HIS A 85 -2.64 11.40 5.09
C HIS A 85 -3.74 11.12 6.13
N PRO A 86 -4.73 12.01 6.35
CA PRO A 86 -5.72 11.86 7.41
C PRO A 86 -6.45 10.51 7.39
N LEU A 87 -6.88 10.05 6.20
CA LEU A 87 -7.54 8.75 6.04
C LEU A 87 -6.61 7.57 6.41
N HIS A 88 -5.32 7.66 6.10
CA HIS A 88 -4.35 6.63 6.47
C HIS A 88 -4.19 6.57 8.00
N VAL A 89 -4.02 7.74 8.63
CA VAL A 89 -3.88 7.86 10.09
C VAL A 89 -5.14 7.35 10.81
N GLU A 90 -6.33 7.68 10.31
CA GLU A 90 -7.60 7.19 10.85
C GLU A 90 -7.68 5.66 10.82
N ILE A 91 -7.38 5.04 9.68
CA ILE A 91 -7.38 3.58 9.53
C ILE A 91 -6.35 2.96 10.47
N MET A 92 -5.13 3.49 10.52
CA MET A 92 -4.06 2.98 11.38
C MET A 92 -4.45 3.04 12.87
N ARG A 93 -5.14 4.11 13.29
CA ARG A 93 -5.67 4.22 14.66
C ARG A 93 -6.77 3.20 14.93
N ALA A 94 -7.72 3.04 14.01
CA ALA A 94 -8.85 2.11 14.17
C ALA A 94 -8.40 0.63 14.26
N TYR A 95 -7.26 0.29 13.65
CA TYR A 95 -6.75 -1.07 13.56
C TYR A 95 -5.53 -1.37 14.45
N ARG A 96 -5.04 -0.40 15.24
CA ARG A 96 -3.82 -0.56 16.05
C ARG A 96 -3.87 -1.77 16.98
N ASP A 97 -5.04 -2.04 17.58
CA ASP A 97 -5.24 -3.11 18.56
C ASP A 97 -5.98 -4.32 17.95
N ARG A 98 -6.16 -4.35 16.62
CA ARG A 98 -6.93 -5.39 15.92
C ARG A 98 -6.07 -6.31 15.07
N GLY A 99 -4.77 -6.10 15.06
CA GLY A 99 -3.85 -6.89 14.27
C GLY A 99 -2.40 -6.54 14.52
N THR A 100 -1.54 -7.18 13.74
CA THR A 100 -0.10 -6.93 13.72
C THR A 100 0.26 -6.45 12.32
N LEU A 101 0.84 -5.26 12.25
CA LEU A 101 1.34 -4.69 11.00
C LEU A 101 2.85 -4.93 10.89
N THR A 102 3.28 -5.44 9.75
CA THR A 102 4.67 -5.38 9.29
C THR A 102 4.75 -4.61 7.98
N SER A 103 5.75 -3.76 7.87
CA SER A 103 6.04 -3.00 6.66
C SER A 103 7.51 -3.13 6.31
N ALA A 104 7.81 -3.24 5.03
CA ALA A 104 9.16 -3.16 4.50
C ALA A 104 9.19 -2.11 3.40
N THR A 105 10.23 -1.30 3.39
CA THR A 105 10.45 -0.27 2.36
C THR A 105 11.87 -0.39 1.85
N TRP A 106 12.04 -0.31 0.54
CA TRP A 106 13.34 -0.40 -0.11
C TRP A 106 13.34 0.42 -1.39
N ASP A 107 14.50 0.93 -1.75
CA ASP A 107 14.75 1.53 -3.05
C ASP A 107 14.89 0.42 -4.10
N SER A 108 14.25 0.64 -5.24
CA SER A 108 14.45 -0.16 -6.43
C SER A 108 15.18 0.70 -7.46
N PRO A 109 16.33 0.24 -7.99
CA PRO A 109 17.11 1.02 -8.93
C PRO A 109 16.31 1.28 -10.22
N ALA A 110 16.82 2.24 -10.99
CA ALA A 110 16.41 2.44 -12.36
C ALA A 110 16.33 1.09 -13.09
N ALA A 111 15.25 0.87 -13.84
CA ALA A 111 15.22 -0.29 -14.72
C ALA A 111 16.33 -0.05 -15.74
N ALA A 112 17.42 -0.84 -15.67
CA ALA A 112 18.47 -0.77 -16.66
C ALA A 112 17.80 -1.00 -18.01
N GLY A 113 17.75 0.04 -18.83
CA GLY A 113 17.08 0.00 -20.13
C GLY A 113 17.63 -1.20 -20.89
N ARG A 114 16.78 -2.18 -21.14
CA ARG A 114 17.02 -3.13 -22.23
C ARG A 114 16.86 -2.30 -23.51
N ARG A 115 17.99 -1.74 -23.95
CA ARG A 115 18.17 -1.23 -25.31
C ARG A 115 18.24 -2.42 -26.27
#